data_AF-A0AAJ2NT94-F1
#
_entry.id   AF-A0AAJ2NT94-F1
#
_cell.length_a   1.000
_cell.length_b   1.000
_cell.length_c   1.000
_cell.angle_alpha   90.00
_cell.angle_beta   90.00
_cell.angle_gamma   90.00
#
_symmetry.space_group_name_H-M   'P 1'
#
loop_
_entity.id
_entity.type
_entity.pdbx_description
1 polymer ?
#
loop_
_entity_poly.entity_id
_entity_poly.type
_entity_poly.pdbx_seq_one_letter_code
_entity_poly.pdbx_strand_id
1 'polypeptide(L)'
;LLQLDAGIAIVFGANIGTCITALIASIGGGNESRLAAYAHVWLNVLGVLFFIPLIPLLTEYAPLMASKKAVQLAHISVIFNVV
;
A
#
# COMPACT_ATOMS: atom_id res chain seq x y z
N LEU A 1 4.50 -18.82 -10.12
CA LEU A 1 3.90 -17.46 -10.16
C LEU A 1 3.02 -17.32 -8.93
N LEU A 2 3.24 -16.29 -8.11
CA LEU A 2 2.30 -15.94 -7.04
C LEU A 2 0.89 -15.72 -7.61
N GLN A 3 -0.13 -16.07 -6.84
CA GLN A 3 -1.50 -15.68 -7.15
C GLN A 3 -1.62 -14.15 -7.00
N LEU A 4 -2.52 -13.51 -7.78
CA LEU A 4 -2.56 -12.05 -7.90
C LEU A 4 -2.96 -11.37 -6.58
N ASP A 5 -3.92 -11.95 -5.90
CA ASP A 5 -4.35 -11.65 -4.52
C ASP A 5 -3.18 -11.64 -3.53
N ALA A 6 -2.31 -12.66 -3.56
CA ALA A 6 -1.10 -12.68 -2.74
C ALA A 6 -0.14 -11.54 -3.11
N GLY A 7 -0.01 -11.23 -4.41
CA GLY A 7 0.75 -10.08 -4.89
C GLY A 7 0.21 -8.74 -4.38
N ILE A 8 -1.10 -8.55 -4.42
CA ILE A 8 -1.78 -7.35 -3.92
C ILE A 8 -1.54 -7.18 -2.41
N ALA A 9 -1.70 -8.26 -1.64
CA ALA A 9 -1.45 -8.24 -0.20
C ALA A 9 0.01 -7.87 0.14
N ILE A 10 0.98 -8.36 -0.64
CA ILE A 10 2.40 -8.01 -0.48
C ILE A 10 2.62 -6.52 -0.75
N VAL A 11 2.03 -5.97 -1.82
CA VAL A 11 2.15 -4.52 -2.15
C VAL A 11 1.57 -3.65 -1.04
N PHE A 12 0.40 -4.01 -0.50
CA PHE A 12 -0.20 -3.28 0.63
C PHE A 12 0.69 -3.36 1.88
N GLY A 13 1.23 -4.54 2.20
CA GLY A 13 2.18 -4.68 3.30
C GLY A 13 3.47 -3.87 3.11
N ALA A 14 3.98 -3.79 1.88
CA ALA A 14 5.16 -2.98 1.55
C ALA A 14 4.92 -1.49 1.80
N ASN A 15 3.73 -0.96 1.51
CA ASN A 15 3.37 0.43 1.79
C ASN A 15 3.27 0.74 3.30
N ILE A 16 2.88 -0.22 4.15
CA ILE A 16 3.03 -0.06 5.60
C ILE A 16 4.52 -0.08 5.98
N GLY A 17 5.31 -0.97 5.36
CA GLY A 17 6.73 -1.12 5.64
C GLY A 17 7.57 0.14 5.38
N THR A 18 7.27 0.92 4.34
CA THR A 18 7.98 2.18 4.03
C THR A 18 7.84 3.23 5.14
N CYS A 19 6.74 3.17 5.91
CA CYS A 19 6.49 4.08 7.03
C CYS A 19 7.50 3.89 8.18
N ILE A 20 8.08 2.69 8.34
CA ILE A 20 9.07 2.40 9.38
C ILE A 20 10.30 3.28 9.21
N THR A 21 10.73 3.51 7.97
CA THR A 21 11.85 4.41 7.68
C THR A 21 11.55 5.85 8.14
N ALA A 22 10.33 6.34 7.91
CA ALA A 22 9.90 7.66 8.36
C ALA A 22 9.86 7.76 9.90
N LEU A 23 9.38 6.70 10.56
CA LEU A 23 9.40 6.62 12.03
C LEU A 23 10.83 6.68 12.57
N ILE A 24 11.76 5.87 12.02
CA ILE A 24 13.17 5.89 12.42
C ILE A 24 13.79 7.27 12.21
N ALA A 25 13.54 7.89 11.05
CA ALA A 25 14.03 9.23 10.73
C ALA A 25 13.52 10.30 11.71
N SER A 26 12.32 10.13 12.26
CA SER A 26 11.71 11.09 13.20
C SER A 26 12.24 11.03 14.64
N ILE A 27 13.00 9.99 15.02
CA ILE A 27 13.45 9.77 16.42
C ILE A 27 14.32 10.93 16.92
N GLY A 28 15.23 11.42 16.07
CA GLY A 28 16.11 12.57 16.33
C GLY A 28 15.54 13.93 15.90
N GLY A 29 14.31 13.94 15.37
CA GLY A 29 13.63 15.15 14.92
C GLY A 29 12.83 15.85 16.03
N GLY A 30 12.32 17.04 15.71
CA GLY A 30 11.39 17.78 16.57
C GLY A 30 9.95 17.25 16.51
N ASN A 31 9.04 17.89 17.25
CA ASN A 31 7.63 17.51 17.33
C ASN A 31 6.96 17.44 15.94
N GLU A 32 7.25 18.40 15.06
CA GLU A 32 6.74 18.43 13.68
C GLU A 32 7.14 17.19 12.87
N SER A 33 8.39 16.73 13.02
CA SER A 33 8.90 15.54 12.32
C SER A 33 8.20 14.26 12.80
N ARG A 34 7.94 14.14 14.10
CA ARG A 34 7.20 13.01 14.67
C ARG A 34 5.74 13.03 14.24
N LEU A 35 5.10 14.20 14.24
CA LEU A 35 3.72 14.34 13.78
C LEU A 35 3.59 13.93 12.31
N ALA A 36 4.51 14.37 11.45
CA ALA A 36 4.55 13.98 10.05
C ALA A 36 4.76 12.47 9.87
N ALA A 37 5.67 11.85 10.65
CA ALA A 37 5.88 10.41 10.60
C ALA A 37 4.64 9.62 11.07
N TYR A 38 3.95 10.08 12.12
CA TYR A 38 2.70 9.46 12.56
C TYR A 38 1.58 9.63 11.54
N ALA A 39 1.43 10.81 10.93
CA ALA A 39 0.46 11.02 9.86
C ALA A 39 0.73 10.06 8.69
N HIS A 40 2.00 9.89 8.31
CA HIS A 40 2.40 8.96 7.25
C HIS A 40 2.04 7.50 7.59
N VAL A 41 2.28 7.06 8.83
CA VAL A 41 1.90 5.72 9.29
C VAL A 41 0.38 5.55 9.25
N TRP A 42 -0.37 6.51 9.79
CA TRP A 42 -1.82 6.40 9.89
C TRP A 42 -2.50 6.37 8.52
N LEU A 43 -2.06 7.20 7.57
CA LEU A 43 -2.59 7.19 6.21
C LEU A 43 -2.38 5.83 5.54
N ASN A 44 -1.19 5.24 5.65
CA ASN A 44 -0.90 3.93 5.05
C ASN A 44 -1.63 2.79 5.75
N VAL A 45 -1.68 2.76 7.08
CA VAL A 45 -2.39 1.71 7.83
C VAL A 45 -3.89 1.77 7.58
N LEU A 46 -4.50 2.95 7.64
CA LEU A 46 -5.94 3.10 7.38
C LEU A 46 -6.27 2.83 5.91
N GLY A 47 -5.44 3.29 4.98
CA GLY A 47 -5.57 2.96 3.57
C GLY A 47 -5.56 1.45 3.35
N VAL A 48 -4.57 0.73 3.87
CA VAL A 48 -4.53 -0.73 3.74
C VAL A 48 -5.74 -1.41 4.39
N LEU A 49 -6.15 -0.99 5.59
CA LEU A 49 -7.33 -1.56 6.26
C LEU A 49 -8.60 -1.36 5.43
N PHE A 50 -8.73 -0.24 4.73
CA PHE A 50 -9.83 0.03 3.81
C PHE A 50 -9.77 -0.85 2.55
N PHE A 51 -8.57 -1.09 2.00
CA PHE A 51 -8.38 -1.83 0.76
C PHE A 51 -8.32 -3.37 0.92
N ILE A 52 -8.02 -3.90 2.11
CA ILE A 52 -8.03 -5.35 2.39
C ILE A 52 -9.33 -6.06 1.97
N PRO A 53 -10.54 -5.61 2.39
CA PRO A 53 -11.79 -6.25 1.95
C PRO A 53 -12.04 -6.12 0.45
N LEU A 54 -11.35 -5.21 -0.24
CA LEU A 54 -11.43 -4.97 -1.67
C LEU A 54 -10.51 -5.87 -2.50
N ILE A 55 -9.60 -6.65 -1.89
CA ILE A 55 -8.66 -7.53 -2.61
C ILE A 55 -9.36 -8.50 -3.57
N PRO A 56 -10.47 -9.19 -3.20
CA PRO A 56 -11.19 -10.06 -4.13
C PRO A 56 -11.72 -9.30 -5.35
N LEU A 57 -12.30 -8.11 -5.10
CA LEU A 57 -12.84 -7.23 -6.15
C LEU A 57 -11.75 -6.76 -7.10
N LEU A 58 -10.60 -6.33 -6.56
CA LEU A 58 -9.45 -5.89 -7.34
C LEU A 58 -8.87 -7.03 -8.18
N THR A 59 -8.89 -8.25 -7.65
CA THR A 59 -8.42 -9.45 -8.36
C THR A 59 -9.37 -9.84 -9.49
N GLU A 60 -10.68 -9.72 -9.28
CA GLU A 60 -11.72 -10.03 -10.27
C GLU A 60 -11.69 -9.04 -11.46
N TYR A 61 -11.53 -7.74 -11.19
CA TYR A 61 -11.49 -6.71 -12.24
C TYR A 61 -10.10 -6.43 -12.82
N ALA A 62 -9.04 -6.95 -12.22
CA ALA A 62 -7.67 -6.83 -12.73
C ALA A 62 -7.49 -7.17 -14.22
N PRO A 63 -8.11 -8.23 -14.78
CA PRO A 63 -8.01 -8.56 -16.20
C PRO A 63 -8.49 -7.47 -17.15
N LEU A 64 -9.37 -6.56 -16.71
CA LEU A 64 -9.84 -5.44 -17.52
C LEU A 64 -8.76 -4.37 -17.71
N MET A 65 -7.82 -4.28 -16.76
CA MET A 65 -6.78 -3.25 -16.76
C MET A 65 -5.57 -3.64 -17.60
N ALA A 66 -5.22 -4.93 -17.66
CA ALA A 66 -4.09 -5.44 -18.44
C ALA A 66 -4.16 -6.97 -18.63
N SER A 67 -3.54 -7.48 -19.71
CA SER A 67 -3.49 -8.93 -19.98
C SER A 67 -2.44 -9.69 -19.17
N LYS A 68 -1.42 -8.99 -18.63
CA LYS A 68 -0.31 -9.60 -17.87
C LYS A 68 -0.48 -9.34 -16.37
N LYS A 69 -0.42 -10.39 -15.54
CA LYS A 69 -0.56 -10.30 -14.06
C LYS A 69 0.38 -9.28 -13.41
N ALA A 70 1.62 -9.17 -13.89
CA ALA A 70 2.58 -8.18 -13.36
C ALA A 70 2.12 -6.73 -13.59
N VAL A 71 1.50 -6.43 -14.73
CA VAL A 71 0.99 -5.09 -15.07
C VAL A 71 -0.30 -4.81 -14.30
N GLN A 72 -1.15 -5.82 -14.10
CA GLN A 72 -2.33 -5.72 -13.25
C GLN A 72 -1.96 -5.30 -11.82
N LEU A 73 -0.94 -5.96 -11.24
CA LEU A 73 -0.44 -5.61 -9.92
C LEU A 73 0.11 -4.18 -9.86
N ALA A 74 0.82 -3.75 -10.92
CA ALA A 74 1.33 -2.38 -11.00
C ALA A 74 0.19 -1.34 -11.04
N HIS A 75 -0.87 -1.57 -11.81
CA HIS A 75 -2.04 -0.69 -11.83
C HIS A 75 -2.76 -0.63 -10.49
N ILE A 76 -2.93 -1.77 -9.81
CA ILE A 76 -3.52 -1.82 -8.47
C ILE A 76 -2.66 -1.06 -7.46
N SER A 77 -1.33 -1.18 -7.55
CA SER A 77 -0.42 -0.40 -6.71
C SER A 77 -0.57 1.11 -6.91
N VAL A 78 -0.80 1.55 -8.15
CA VAL A 78 -1.04 2.97 -8.45
C VAL A 78 -2.37 3.43 -7.87
N ILE A 79 -3.44 2.65 -8.04
CA ILE A 79 -4.77 2.96 -7.47
C ILE A 79 -4.69 3.14 -5.95
N PHE A 80 -3.98 2.25 -5.26
CA PHE A 80 -3.79 2.36 -3.82
C PHE A 80 -3.04 3.63 -3.42
N ASN A 81 -1.97 3.99 -4.14
CA ASN A 81 -1.15 5.17 -3.83
C ASN A 81 -1.81 6.53 -4.17
N VAL A 82 -2.97 6.53 -4.83
CA VAL A 82 -3.73 7.76 -5.17
C VAL A 82 -4.68 8.18 -4.05
N VAL A 83 -5.07 7.24 -3.17
CA VAL A 83 -5.93 7.47 -2.02
C VAL A 83 -5.09 7.89 -0.81
#